data_AF-A0A920BP03-F1
#
_entry.id   AF-A0A920BP03-F1
#
_cell.length_a   1.000
_cell.length_b   1.000
_cell.length_c   1.000
_cell.angle_alpha   90.00
_cell.angle_beta   90.00
_cell.angle_gamma   90.00
#
_symmetry.space_group_name_H-M   'P 1'
#
loop_
_entity.id
_entity.type
_entity.pdbx_description
1 polymer ?
#
loop_
_entity_poly.entity_id
_entity_poly.type
_entity_poly.pdbx_seq_one_letter_code
_entity_poly.pdbx_strand_id
1 'polypeptide(L)'
;MFDQVNGLPVHALVLHAAVIFVPLLALGAIVYALIGKWRPKIEWAVVLLAVAAPVSTFVAKESGEKLYDRLIGLGLSGKGKEILDDHMGFGSMTFWFSLALGIVTLILVFLNRRGGLPKIAEWVLAAAMVILAVLSGYYVFRTGDSGATAVWGQY
;
A
#
# COMPACT_ATOMS: atom_id res chain seq x y z
N MET A 1 6.53 21.23 -1.75
CA MET A 1 5.35 21.14 -0.86
C MET A 1 5.17 19.77 -0.18
N PHE A 2 5.65 18.66 -0.77
CA PHE A 2 5.55 17.32 -0.15
C PHE A 2 6.63 16.97 0.89
N ASP A 3 7.62 17.84 1.12
CA ASP A 3 8.74 17.49 2.01
C ASP A 3 8.37 17.66 3.49
N GLN A 4 7.89 18.85 3.90
CA GLN A 4 7.58 19.14 5.30
C GLN A 4 6.27 19.91 5.50
N VAL A 5 5.66 19.70 6.67
CA VAL A 5 4.58 20.52 7.24
C VAL A 5 4.97 20.82 8.69
N ASN A 6 4.96 22.10 9.08
CA ASN A 6 5.40 22.56 10.41
C ASN A 6 6.81 22.06 10.80
N GLY A 7 7.72 21.96 9.83
CA GLY A 7 9.10 21.49 10.04
C GLY A 7 9.26 19.97 10.18
N LEU A 8 8.17 19.20 10.12
CA LEU A 8 8.21 17.74 10.20
C LEU A 8 8.04 17.09 8.82
N PRO A 9 8.73 15.98 8.52
CA PRO A 9 8.58 15.29 7.24
C PRO A 9 7.14 14.81 7.03
N VAL A 10 6.54 15.14 5.88
CA VAL A 10 5.19 14.66 5.52
C VAL A 10 5.14 13.13 5.50
N HIS A 11 6.23 12.49 5.08
CA HIS A 11 6.37 11.03 5.08
C HIS A 11 6.01 10.41 6.44
N ALA A 12 6.54 10.96 7.53
CA ALA A 12 6.28 10.47 8.89
C ALA A 12 4.82 10.63 9.33
N LEU A 13 4.13 11.65 8.79
CA LEU A 13 2.73 11.90 9.09
C LEU A 13 1.81 10.93 8.32
N VAL A 14 2.10 10.73 7.03
CA VAL A 14 1.22 9.98 6.12
C VAL A 14 1.46 8.46 6.17
N LEU A 15 2.65 8.01 6.59
CA LEU A 15 2.95 6.58 6.64
C LEU A 15 1.96 5.77 7.48
N HIS A 16 1.40 6.36 8.54
CA HIS A 16 0.43 5.69 9.41
C HIS A 16 -0.84 5.28 8.64
N ALA A 17 -1.31 6.16 7.75
CA ALA A 17 -2.42 5.86 6.87
C ALA A 17 -2.07 4.71 5.91
N ALA A 18 -0.87 4.73 5.31
CA ALA A 18 -0.43 3.66 4.43
C ALA A 18 -0.32 2.30 5.14
N VAL A 19 0.32 2.24 6.30
CA VAL A 19 0.51 0.99 7.06
C VAL A 19 -0.79 0.43 7.65
N ILE A 20 -1.83 1.26 7.82
CA ILE A 20 -3.16 0.80 8.25
C ILE A 20 -4.01 0.39 7.05
N PHE A 21 -4.10 1.23 6.03
CA PHE A 21 -5.04 1.02 4.93
C PHE A 21 -4.63 -0.09 3.97
N VAL A 22 -3.33 -0.31 3.73
CA VAL A 22 -2.89 -1.41 2.86
C VAL A 22 -3.27 -2.79 3.42
N PRO A 23 -2.98 -3.12 4.70
CA PRO A 23 -3.43 -4.38 5.29
C PRO A 23 -4.96 -4.51 5.35
N LEU A 24 -5.67 -3.42 5.68
CA LEU A 24 -7.14 -3.44 5.69
C LEU A 24 -7.73 -3.68 4.29
N LEU A 25 -7.16 -3.07 3.24
CA LEU A 25 -7.54 -3.35 1.86
C LEU A 25 -7.25 -4.81 1.51
N ALA A 26 -6.07 -5.33 1.84
CA ALA A 26 -5.70 -6.72 1.58
C ALA A 26 -6.70 -7.71 2.20
N LEU A 27 -7.00 -7.56 3.48
CA LEU A 27 -7.97 -8.40 4.20
C LEU A 27 -9.39 -8.21 3.64
N GLY A 28 -9.81 -6.96 3.47
CA GLY A 28 -11.14 -6.63 2.94
C GLY A 28 -11.36 -7.17 1.53
N ALA A 29 -10.35 -7.08 0.66
CA ALA A 29 -10.36 -7.62 -0.69
C ALA A 29 -10.48 -9.15 -0.69
N ILE A 30 -9.72 -9.86 0.14
CA ILE A 30 -9.82 -11.33 0.28
C ILE A 30 -11.23 -11.72 0.74
N VAL A 31 -11.75 -11.07 1.78
CA VAL A 31 -13.10 -11.36 2.30
C VAL A 31 -14.15 -11.07 1.23
N TYR A 32 -14.05 -9.95 0.51
CA TYR A 32 -14.98 -9.57 -0.55
C TYR A 32 -14.96 -10.56 -1.72
N ALA A 33 -13.77 -11.01 -2.12
CA ALA A 33 -13.59 -11.97 -3.20
C ALA A 33 -14.19 -13.34 -2.86
N LEU A 34 -13.89 -13.86 -1.66
CA LEU A 34 -14.19 -15.25 -1.29
C LEU A 34 -15.54 -15.45 -0.58
N ILE A 35 -16.05 -14.43 0.11
CA ILE A 35 -17.22 -14.56 1.00
C ILE A 35 -18.39 -13.74 0.44
N GLY A 36 -19.09 -14.30 -0.55
CA GLY A 36 -20.22 -13.65 -1.23
C GLY A 36 -21.28 -13.07 -0.28
N LYS A 37 -21.61 -13.79 0.80
CA LYS A 37 -22.57 -13.36 1.84
C LYS A 37 -22.19 -12.07 2.56
N TRP A 38 -20.93 -11.64 2.52
CA TRP A 38 -20.45 -10.43 3.19
C TRP A 38 -20.31 -9.24 2.24
N ARG A 39 -20.35 -9.45 0.91
CA ARG A 39 -20.18 -8.38 -0.08
C ARG A 39 -21.04 -7.15 0.22
N PRO A 40 -22.37 -7.25 0.42
CA PRO A 40 -23.20 -6.06 0.68
C PRO A 40 -22.86 -5.34 1.99
N LYS A 41 -22.25 -6.03 2.96
CA LYS A 41 -21.94 -5.48 4.29
C LYS A 41 -20.65 -4.66 4.31
N ILE A 42 -19.65 -5.10 3.53
CA ILE A 42 -18.31 -4.51 3.54
C ILE A 42 -17.96 -3.72 2.27
N GLU A 43 -18.81 -3.77 1.24
CA GLU A 43 -18.52 -3.15 -0.06
C GLU A 43 -18.11 -1.70 0.04
N TRP A 44 -18.84 -0.89 0.82
CA TRP A 44 -18.54 0.53 0.99
C TRP A 44 -17.13 0.74 1.57
N ALA A 45 -16.74 -0.08 2.57
CA ALA A 45 -15.43 0.01 3.20
C ALA A 45 -14.33 -0.42 2.24
N VAL A 46 -14.55 -1.51 1.51
CA VAL A 46 -13.59 -2.02 0.51
C VAL A 46 -13.40 -1.04 -0.64
N VAL A 47 -14.45 -0.37 -1.11
CA VAL A 47 -14.36 0.68 -2.14
C VAL A 47 -13.56 1.88 -1.63
N LEU A 48 -13.82 2.35 -0.40
CA LEU A 48 -13.04 3.44 0.20
C LEU A 48 -11.58 3.06 0.34
N LEU A 49 -11.29 1.87 0.87
CA LEU A 49 -9.93 1.36 1.05
C LEU A 49 -9.19 1.18 -0.28
N ALA A 50 -9.88 0.74 -1.33
CA ALA A 50 -9.31 0.56 -2.67
C ALA A 50 -8.81 1.88 -3.30
N VAL A 51 -9.26 3.02 -2.79
CA VAL A 51 -8.75 4.35 -3.16
C VAL A 51 -7.79 4.89 -2.10
N ALA A 52 -8.15 4.81 -0.82
CA ALA A 52 -7.39 5.40 0.27
C ALA A 52 -6.00 4.76 0.44
N ALA A 53 -5.88 3.44 0.29
CA ALA A 53 -4.60 2.75 0.40
C ALA A 53 -3.59 3.19 -0.67
N PRO A 54 -3.89 3.11 -1.99
CA PRO A 54 -2.93 3.55 -3.01
C PRO A 54 -2.64 5.06 -2.99
N VAL A 55 -3.62 5.89 -2.63
CA VAL A 55 -3.37 7.33 -2.47
C VAL A 55 -2.41 7.59 -1.30
N SER A 56 -2.60 6.89 -0.18
CA SER A 56 -1.72 7.06 0.99
C SER A 56 -0.30 6.55 0.72
N THR A 57 -0.15 5.41 0.04
CA THR A 57 1.17 4.89 -0.34
C THR A 57 1.86 5.77 -1.37
N PHE A 58 1.11 6.35 -2.32
CA PHE A 58 1.64 7.34 -3.26
C PHE A 58 2.19 8.57 -2.53
N VAL A 59 1.38 9.19 -1.66
CA VAL A 59 1.81 10.38 -0.92
C VAL A 59 2.99 10.07 0.00
N ALA A 60 2.99 8.92 0.67
CA ALA A 60 4.10 8.47 1.49
C ALA A 60 5.38 8.26 0.66
N LYS A 61 5.29 7.63 -0.51
CA LYS A 61 6.43 7.45 -1.44
C LYS A 61 7.01 8.79 -1.88
N GLU A 62 6.17 9.68 -2.43
CA GLU A 62 6.63 10.97 -2.98
C GLU A 62 7.21 11.89 -1.91
N SER A 63 6.60 11.93 -0.72
CA SER A 63 7.16 12.67 0.42
C SER A 63 8.42 12.02 0.98
N GLY A 64 8.53 10.69 0.93
CA GLY A 64 9.71 9.93 1.33
C GLY A 64 10.91 10.19 0.43
N GLU A 65 10.70 10.31 -0.88
CA GLU A 65 11.75 10.67 -1.84
C GLU A 65 12.31 12.07 -1.56
N LYS A 66 11.46 13.04 -1.22
CA LYS A 66 11.92 14.39 -0.83
C LYS A 66 12.70 14.39 0.48
N LEU A 67 12.27 13.60 1.45
CA LEU A 67 13.02 13.39 2.68
C LEU A 67 14.38 12.77 2.39
N TYR A 68 14.43 11.74 1.54
CA TYR A 68 15.66 11.08 1.13
C TYR A 68 16.64 12.06 0.46
N ASP A 69 16.19 12.81 -0.54
CA ASP A 69 17.01 13.81 -1.26
C ASP A 69 17.63 14.81 -0.28
N ARG A 70 16.85 15.27 0.71
CA ARG A 70 17.33 16.18 1.76
C ARG A 70 18.40 15.53 2.63
N LEU A 71 18.18 14.28 3.07
CA LEU A 71 19.16 13.56 3.89
C LEU A 71 20.48 13.33 3.14
N ILE A 72 20.41 13.00 1.85
CA ILE A 72 21.60 12.91 0.99
C ILE A 72 22.32 14.26 0.90
N GLY A 73 21.57 15.36 0.70
CA GLY A 73 22.14 16.71 0.70
C GLY A 73 22.82 17.12 2.01
N LEU A 74 22.43 16.50 3.12
CA LEU A 74 23.05 16.68 4.45
C LEU A 74 24.22 15.72 4.72
N GLY A 75 24.63 14.92 3.73
CA GLY A 75 25.80 14.04 3.82
C GLY A 75 25.52 12.61 4.26
N LEU A 76 24.24 12.16 4.25
CA LEU A 76 23.90 10.77 4.54
C LEU A 76 24.61 9.83 3.56
N SER A 77 25.37 8.88 4.10
CA SER A 77 26.18 7.92 3.34
C SER A 77 26.34 6.61 4.11
N GLY A 78 27.05 5.64 3.51
CA GLY A 78 27.31 4.34 4.14
C GLY A 78 26.05 3.49 4.31
N LYS A 79 26.04 2.65 5.35
CA LYS A 79 25.00 1.63 5.56
C LYS A 79 23.58 2.22 5.70
N GLY A 80 23.46 3.39 6.33
CA GLY A 80 22.17 4.07 6.44
C GLY A 80 21.59 4.46 5.09
N LYS A 81 22.44 4.78 4.11
CA LYS A 81 22.01 5.05 2.74
C LYS A 81 21.49 3.78 2.07
N GLU A 82 22.25 2.68 2.18
CA GLU A 82 21.88 1.40 1.57
C GLU A 82 20.50 0.93 2.08
N ILE A 83 20.24 1.05 3.38
CA ILE A 83 18.96 0.69 3.99
C ILE A 83 17.84 1.59 3.47
N LEU A 84 18.09 2.89 3.30
CA LEU A 84 17.10 3.81 2.73
C LEU A 84 16.85 3.56 1.24
N ASP A 85 17.87 3.18 0.47
CA ASP A 85 17.73 2.79 -0.94
C ASP A 85 16.78 1.58 -1.05
N ASP A 86 16.99 0.56 -0.22
CA ASP A 86 16.11 -0.60 -0.12
C ASP A 86 14.69 -0.22 0.32
N HIS A 87 14.57 0.63 1.35
CA HIS A 87 13.30 1.13 1.86
C HIS A 87 12.49 1.84 0.76
N MET A 88 13.14 2.69 -0.04
CA MET A 88 12.50 3.36 -1.17
C MET A 88 12.04 2.38 -2.25
N GLY A 89 12.85 1.35 -2.54
CA GLY A 89 12.48 0.27 -3.45
C GLY A 89 11.24 -0.47 -2.97
N PHE A 90 11.19 -0.87 -1.71
CA PHE A 90 10.01 -1.54 -1.12
C PHE A 90 8.79 -0.63 -1.05
N GLY A 91 8.98 0.66 -0.72
CA GLY A 91 7.91 1.65 -0.73
C GLY A 91 7.27 1.82 -2.11
N SER A 92 8.09 1.81 -3.16
CA SER A 92 7.62 1.84 -4.55
C SER A 92 6.82 0.59 -4.91
N MET A 93 7.29 -0.60 -4.52
CA MET A 93 6.55 -1.84 -4.75
C MET A 93 5.23 -1.88 -3.95
N THR A 94 5.24 -1.37 -2.71
CA THR A 94 4.02 -1.25 -1.89
C THR A 94 2.98 -0.39 -2.58
N PHE A 95 3.37 0.76 -3.15
CA PHE A 95 2.47 1.59 -3.95
C PHE A 95 1.88 0.80 -5.13
N TRP A 96 2.72 0.22 -5.99
CA TRP A 96 2.25 -0.46 -7.19
C TRP A 96 1.33 -1.65 -6.91
N PHE A 97 1.65 -2.48 -5.91
CA PHE A 97 0.78 -3.59 -5.54
C PHE A 97 -0.52 -3.13 -4.88
N SER A 98 -0.48 -2.10 -4.03
CA SER A 98 -1.69 -1.52 -3.44
C SER A 98 -2.61 -0.90 -4.49
N LEU A 99 -2.04 -0.27 -5.52
CA LEU A 99 -2.76 0.30 -6.65
C LEU A 99 -3.40 -0.78 -7.51
N ALA A 100 -2.64 -1.81 -7.88
CA ALA A 100 -3.15 -2.95 -8.64
C ALA A 100 -4.28 -3.65 -7.87
N LEU A 101 -4.10 -3.90 -6.58
CA LEU A 101 -5.12 -4.48 -5.72
C LEU A 101 -6.38 -3.60 -5.66
N GLY A 102 -6.22 -2.29 -5.49
CA GLY A 102 -7.32 -1.33 -5.50
C GLY A 102 -8.11 -1.36 -6.81
N ILE A 103 -7.43 -1.30 -7.96
CA ILE A 103 -8.05 -1.35 -9.28
C ILE A 103 -8.83 -2.66 -9.47
N VAL A 104 -8.20 -3.82 -9.22
CA VAL A 104 -8.86 -5.12 -9.40
C VAL A 104 -10.07 -5.26 -8.46
N THR A 105 -9.95 -4.76 -7.23
CA THR A 105 -11.04 -4.73 -6.26
C THR A 105 -12.22 -3.91 -6.78
N LEU A 106 -11.98 -2.70 -7.30
CA LEU A 106 -13.02 -1.82 -7.86
C LEU A 106 -13.67 -2.45 -9.09
N ILE A 107 -12.89 -3.13 -9.94
CA ILE A 107 -13.41 -3.88 -11.09
C ILE A 107 -14.38 -4.97 -10.62
N LEU A 108 -13.99 -5.79 -9.63
CA LEU A 108 -14.86 -6.84 -9.11
C LEU A 108 -16.14 -6.27 -8.48
N VAL A 109 -16.04 -5.20 -7.70
CA VAL A 109 -17.21 -4.51 -7.11
C VAL A 109 -18.15 -4.02 -8.21
N PHE A 110 -17.62 -3.33 -9.22
CA PHE A 110 -18.42 -2.79 -10.31
C PHE A 110 -19.14 -3.90 -11.09
N LEU A 111 -18.45 -4.99 -11.41
CA LEU A 111 -19.02 -6.12 -12.15
C LEU A 111 -20.09 -6.86 -11.32
N ASN A 112 -19.89 -7.04 -10.01
CA ASN A 112 -20.90 -7.60 -9.12
C ASN A 112 -22.17 -6.74 -9.06
N ARG A 113 -22.04 -5.40 -9.01
CA ARG A 113 -23.18 -4.47 -9.08
C ARG A 113 -23.96 -4.54 -10.39
N ARG A 114 -23.33 -4.98 -11.48
CA ARG A 114 -23.93 -5.10 -12.83
C ARG A 114 -24.63 -6.42 -13.08
N GLY A 115 -24.77 -7.29 -12.08
CA GLY A 115 -25.43 -8.60 -12.20
C GLY A 115 -24.47 -9.79 -12.13
N GLY A 116 -23.21 -9.57 -11.78
CA GLY A 116 -22.23 -10.63 -11.55
C GLY A 116 -21.44 -11.03 -12.79
N LEU A 117 -20.62 -12.07 -12.64
CA LEU A 117 -19.71 -12.57 -13.66
C LEU A 117 -19.93 -14.05 -13.92
N PRO A 118 -19.51 -14.58 -15.09
CA PRO A 118 -19.32 -16.00 -15.26
C PRO A 118 -18.39 -16.54 -14.16
N LYS A 119 -18.71 -17.71 -13.61
CA LYS A 119 -18.01 -18.29 -12.45
C LYS A 119 -16.50 -18.41 -12.64
N ILE A 120 -16.05 -18.71 -13.86
CA ILE A 120 -14.63 -18.79 -14.18
C ILE A 120 -13.93 -17.43 -14.03
N ALA A 121 -14.56 -16.35 -14.48
CA ALA A 121 -14.02 -14.99 -14.37
C ALA A 121 -13.97 -14.54 -12.89
N GLU A 122 -14.99 -14.90 -12.12
CA GLU A 122 -15.02 -14.65 -10.68
C GLU A 122 -13.86 -15.35 -9.94
N TRP A 123 -13.58 -16.61 -10.25
CA TRP A 123 -12.46 -17.34 -9.66
C TRP A 123 -11.10 -16.77 -10.07
N VAL A 124 -10.94 -16.38 -11.34
CA VAL A 124 -9.70 -15.74 -11.83
C VAL A 124 -9.45 -14.42 -11.10
N LEU A 125 -10.47 -13.56 -10.97
CA LEU A 125 -10.35 -12.31 -10.24
C LEU A 125 -10.09 -12.55 -8.74
N ALA A 126 -10.75 -13.52 -8.13
CA ALA A 126 -10.51 -13.88 -6.74
C ALA A 126 -9.06 -14.34 -6.51
N ALA A 127 -8.52 -15.19 -7.39
CA ALA A 127 -7.14 -15.62 -7.32
C ALA A 127 -6.16 -14.45 -7.48
N ALA A 128 -6.40 -13.57 -8.46
CA ALA A 128 -5.60 -12.37 -8.67
C ALA A 128 -5.62 -11.44 -7.44
N MET A 129 -6.79 -11.23 -6.83
CA MET A 129 -6.93 -10.42 -5.62
C MET A 129 -6.18 -11.03 -4.43
N VAL A 130 -6.24 -12.35 -4.24
CA VAL A 130 -5.49 -13.03 -3.18
C VAL A 130 -3.98 -12.87 -3.38
N ILE A 131 -3.48 -13.06 -4.60
CA ILE A 131 -2.05 -12.89 -4.92
C ILE A 131 -1.62 -11.44 -4.65
N LEU A 132 -2.37 -10.46 -5.17
CA LEU A 132 -2.07 -9.04 -4.97
C LEU A 132 -2.17 -8.62 -3.51
N ALA A 133 -3.11 -9.19 -2.73
CA ALA A 133 -3.23 -8.95 -1.30
C ALA A 133 -2.01 -9.48 -0.53
N VAL A 134 -1.54 -10.69 -0.86
CA VAL A 134 -0.33 -11.26 -0.26
C VAL A 134 0.90 -10.41 -0.62
N LEU A 135 1.06 -10.02 -1.89
CA LEU A 135 2.17 -9.17 -2.32
C LEU A 135 2.13 -7.79 -1.64
N SER A 136 0.95 -7.17 -1.55
CA SER A 136 0.77 -5.89 -0.85
C SER A 136 1.13 -6.01 0.64
N GLY A 137 0.69 -7.09 1.30
CA GLY A 137 1.03 -7.40 2.69
C GLY A 137 2.53 -7.64 2.90
N TYR A 138 3.16 -8.37 1.99
CA TYR A 138 4.60 -8.64 2.04
C TYR A 138 5.42 -7.35 1.88
N TYR A 139 5.11 -6.53 0.87
CA TYR A 139 5.88 -5.31 0.61
C TYR A 139 5.62 -4.22 1.65
N VAL A 140 4.40 -4.08 2.19
CA VAL A 140 4.18 -3.13 3.30
C VAL A 140 4.96 -3.55 4.55
N PHE A 141 5.06 -4.86 4.81
CA PHE A 141 5.92 -5.38 5.87
C PHE A 141 7.40 -5.07 5.61
N ARG A 142 7.94 -5.39 4.43
CA ARG A 142 9.35 -5.10 4.07
C ARG A 142 9.68 -3.61 4.13
N THR A 143 8.75 -2.76 3.71
CA THR A 143 8.87 -1.29 3.79
C THR A 143 8.91 -0.85 5.24
N GLY A 144 8.01 -1.37 6.09
CA GLY A 144 7.98 -1.04 7.52
C GLY A 144 9.24 -1.51 8.26
N ASP A 145 9.69 -2.74 8.00
CA ASP A 145 10.87 -3.36 8.62
C ASP A 145 12.17 -2.62 8.26
N SER A 146 12.37 -2.32 6.96
CA SER A 146 13.50 -1.50 6.51
C SER A 146 13.45 -0.07 7.06
N GLY A 147 12.27 0.53 7.16
CA GLY A 147 12.08 1.85 7.75
C GLY A 147 12.40 1.87 9.24
N ALA A 148 11.93 0.87 9.98
CA ALA A 148 12.26 0.68 11.40
C ALA A 148 13.76 0.48 11.59
N THR A 149 14.40 -0.31 10.73
CA THR A 149 15.85 -0.53 10.73
C THR A 149 16.60 0.78 10.46
N ALA A 150 16.15 1.61 9.52
CA ALA A 150 16.79 2.90 9.23
C ALA A 150 16.78 3.89 10.41
N VAL A 151 15.79 3.79 11.30
CA VAL A 151 15.64 4.73 12.43
C VAL A 151 16.20 4.15 13.74
N TRP A 152 16.06 2.84 13.96
CA TRP A 152 16.36 2.19 15.24
C TRP A 152 17.39 1.06 15.15
N GLY A 153 17.88 0.75 13.95
CA GLY A 153 18.91 -0.25 13.73
C GLY A 153 20.29 0.18 14.25
N GLN A 154 21.17 -0.80 14.44
CA GLN A 154 22.58 -0.57 14.77
C GLN A 154 23.43 -0.87 13.54
N TYR A 155 24.02 0.17 12.94
CA TYR A 155 24.94 0.07 11.81
C TYR A 155 25.84 1.30 11.69
#